data_AF-A0AB35MD67-F1
#
_entry.id   AF-A0AB35MD67-F1
#
_cell.length_a   1.000
_cell.length_b   1.000
_cell.length_c   1.000
_cell.angle_alpha   90.00
_cell.angle_beta   90.00
_cell.angle_gamma   90.00
#
_symmetry.space_group_name_H-M   'P 1'
#
loop_
_entity.id
_entity.type
_entity.pdbx_description
1 polymer ?
#
loop_
_entity_poly.entity_id
_entity_poly.type
_entity_poly.pdbx_seq_one_letter_code
_entity_poly.pdbx_strand_id
1 'polypeptide(L)'
;MLDPLAARGEAIHKALLAMESECAEVDLFPLGYMIPQVELVLENADYDAADVVAEDFDATFEEWMQHAFAQDGMSVDDRERIAELWAEARNRAQSAVGA
;
A
#
# COMPACT_ATOMS: atom_id res chain seq x y z
N MET A 1 22.74 -5.33 -0.99
CA MET A 1 21.87 -5.08 0.18
C MET A 1 20.46 -5.06 -0.39
N LEU A 2 19.50 -5.75 0.24
CA LEU A 2 18.11 -5.64 -0.19
C LEU A 2 17.64 -4.24 0.18
N ASP A 3 17.02 -3.51 -0.74
CA ASP A 3 16.41 -2.22 -0.46
C ASP A 3 15.22 -2.43 0.50
N PRO A 4 15.27 -1.96 1.76
CA PRO A 4 14.23 -2.22 2.74
C PRO A 4 12.87 -1.63 2.36
N LEU A 5 12.87 -0.43 1.77
CA LEU A 5 11.66 0.30 1.37
C LEU A 5 11.02 -0.40 0.18
N ALA A 6 11.81 -0.72 -0.86
CA ALA A 6 11.30 -1.43 -2.02
C ALA A 6 10.76 -2.83 -1.66
N ALA A 7 11.48 -3.56 -0.79
CA ALA A 7 11.02 -4.87 -0.32
C ALA A 7 9.69 -4.79 0.45
N ARG A 8 9.49 -3.73 1.25
CA ARG A 8 8.22 -3.50 1.93
C ARG A 8 7.08 -3.24 0.95
N GLY A 9 7.30 -2.34 -0.03
CA GLY A 9 6.29 -2.05 -1.04
C GLY A 9 5.93 -3.26 -1.89
N GLU A 10 6.90 -4.08 -2.30
CA GLU A 10 6.64 -5.32 -3.03
C GLU A 10 5.83 -6.34 -2.20
N ALA A 11 6.13 -6.46 -0.90
CA ALA A 11 5.40 -7.37 -0.02
C ALA A 11 3.93 -6.93 0.15
N ILE A 12 3.70 -5.64 0.29
CA ILE A 12 2.36 -5.04 0.34
C ILE A 12 1.64 -5.21 -0.98
N HIS A 13 2.29 -4.97 -2.12
CA HIS A 13 1.70 -5.16 -3.44
C HIS A 13 1.17 -6.59 -3.62
N LYS A 14 1.99 -7.58 -3.26
CA LYS A 14 1.60 -9.00 -3.29
C LYS A 14 0.42 -9.29 -2.35
N ALA A 15 0.39 -8.69 -1.16
CA ALA A 15 -0.70 -8.84 -0.22
C ALA A 15 -2.02 -8.27 -0.77
N LEU A 16 -1.97 -7.08 -1.39
CA LEU A 16 -3.14 -6.45 -2.02
C LEU A 16 -3.69 -7.28 -3.18
N LEU A 17 -2.82 -7.81 -4.05
CA LEU A 17 -3.23 -8.70 -5.14
C LEU A 17 -3.91 -9.98 -4.63
N ALA A 18 -3.38 -10.58 -3.56
CA ALA A 18 -4.00 -11.73 -2.92
C ALA A 18 -5.37 -11.36 -2.34
N MET A 19 -5.46 -10.23 -1.63
CA MET A 19 -6.72 -9.73 -1.08
C MET A 19 -7.76 -9.48 -2.17
N GLU A 20 -7.40 -8.85 -3.29
CA GLU A 20 -8.30 -8.61 -4.43
C GLU A 20 -8.90 -9.91 -4.96
N SER A 21 -8.07 -10.96 -5.09
CA SER A 21 -8.54 -12.27 -5.57
C SER A 21 -9.50 -13.01 -4.61
N GLU A 22 -9.49 -12.64 -3.33
CA GLU A 22 -10.22 -13.31 -2.24
C GLU A 22 -11.42 -12.50 -1.72
N CYS A 23 -11.51 -11.21 -2.09
CA CYS A 23 -12.43 -10.27 -1.47
C CYS A 23 -13.87 -10.38 -1.98
N ALA A 24 -14.78 -9.72 -1.26
CA ALA A 24 -16.14 -9.49 -1.73
C ALA A 24 -16.19 -8.34 -2.75
N GLU A 25 -17.24 -8.31 -3.57
CA GLU A 25 -17.39 -7.30 -4.64
C GLU A 25 -17.26 -5.84 -4.13
N VAL A 26 -17.73 -5.57 -2.91
CA VAL A 26 -17.66 -4.25 -2.26
C VAL A 26 -16.22 -3.75 -2.05
N ASP A 27 -15.24 -4.65 -2.00
CA ASP A 27 -13.83 -4.34 -1.76
C ASP A 27 -13.00 -4.23 -3.04
N LEU A 28 -13.56 -4.62 -4.19
CA LEU A 28 -12.83 -4.59 -5.46
C LEU A 28 -12.40 -3.18 -5.85
N PHE A 29 -13.25 -2.18 -5.62
CA PHE A 29 -12.89 -0.78 -5.92
C PHE A 29 -11.75 -0.28 -5.00
N PRO A 30 -11.86 -0.35 -3.66
CA PRO A 30 -10.76 0.04 -2.77
C PRO A 30 -9.43 -0.67 -3.07
N LEU A 31 -9.47 -1.98 -3.33
CA LEU A 31 -8.27 -2.77 -3.61
C LEU A 31 -7.67 -2.41 -4.98
N GLY A 32 -8.50 -2.36 -6.01
CA GLY A 32 -8.09 -1.95 -7.36
C GLY A 32 -7.60 -0.50 -7.41
N TYR A 33 -8.04 0.36 -6.50
CA TYR A 33 -7.50 1.71 -6.35
C TYR A 33 -6.12 1.70 -5.69
N MET A 34 -5.89 0.93 -4.63
CA MET A 34 -4.60 0.91 -3.91
C MET A 34 -3.46 0.23 -4.69
N ILE A 35 -3.74 -0.87 -5.39
CA ILE A 35 -2.73 -1.68 -6.11
C ILE A 35 -1.81 -0.82 -7.00
N PRO A 36 -2.33 -0.01 -7.95
CA PRO A 36 -1.47 0.81 -8.80
C PRO A 36 -0.77 1.94 -8.03
N GLN A 37 -1.30 2.40 -6.89
CA GLN A 37 -0.65 3.44 -6.08
C GLN A 37 0.63 2.93 -5.43
N VAL A 38 0.69 1.65 -5.07
CA VAL A 38 1.91 1.03 -4.54
C VAL A 38 3.03 1.07 -5.58
N GLU A 39 2.71 0.74 -6.84
CA GLU A 39 3.68 0.82 -7.95
C GLU A 39 4.15 2.27 -8.16
N LEU A 40 3.23 3.23 -8.16
CA LEU A 40 3.57 4.64 -8.31
C LEU A 40 4.48 5.15 -7.18
N VAL A 41 4.23 4.77 -5.93
CA VAL A 41 5.11 5.14 -4.80
C VAL A 41 6.49 4.51 -4.97
N LEU A 42 6.57 3.23 -5.34
CA LEU A 42 7.86 2.57 -5.60
C LEU A 42 8.66 3.24 -6.72
N GLU A 43 7.98 3.73 -7.75
CA GLU A 43 8.62 4.40 -8.89
C GLU A 43 9.03 5.86 -8.60
N ASN A 44 8.31 6.55 -7.71
CA ASN A 44 8.43 8.00 -7.53
C ASN A 44 8.95 8.42 -6.14
N ALA A 45 9.09 7.50 -5.19
CA ALA A 45 9.65 7.83 -3.88
C ALA A 45 11.11 8.30 -4.02
N ASP A 46 11.39 9.47 -3.48
CA ASP A 46 12.74 10.04 -3.40
C ASP A 46 13.32 9.75 -2.01
N TYR A 47 14.24 8.79 -1.93
CA TYR A 47 14.84 8.34 -0.69
C TYR A 47 16.30 7.87 -0.86
N ASP A 48 17.07 7.89 0.23
CA ASP A 48 18.40 7.30 0.28
C ASP A 48 18.33 5.87 0.81
N ALA A 49 18.66 4.88 -0.03
CA ALA A 49 18.66 3.46 0.36
C ALA A 49 19.59 3.12 1.56
N ALA A 50 20.51 4.02 1.94
CA ALA A 50 21.35 3.86 3.12
C ALA A 50 20.70 4.37 4.42
N ASP A 51 19.64 5.17 4.35
CA ASP A 51 19.00 5.86 5.48
C ASP A 51 17.49 5.63 5.51
N VAL A 52 17.05 4.45 5.08
CA VAL A 52 15.63 4.03 5.12
C VAL A 52 15.43 2.71 5.85
N VAL A 53 14.26 2.59 6.46
CA VAL A 53 13.70 1.36 7.01
C VAL A 53 12.46 0.94 6.22
N ALA A 54 12.00 -0.30 6.45
CA ALA A 54 10.83 -0.82 5.75
C ALA A 54 9.59 0.05 6.00
N GLU A 55 9.39 0.49 7.25
CA GLU A 55 8.24 1.28 7.69
C GLU A 55 8.15 2.65 7.01
N ASP A 56 9.24 3.17 6.42
CA ASP A 56 9.22 4.42 5.67
C ASP A 56 8.35 4.30 4.40
N PHE A 57 8.23 3.09 3.83
CA PHE A 57 7.28 2.86 2.74
C PHE A 57 5.84 3.11 3.20
N ASP A 58 5.47 2.60 4.39
CA ASP A 58 4.10 2.69 4.89
C ASP A 58 3.71 4.16 5.09
N ALA A 59 4.62 4.97 5.65
CA ALA A 59 4.43 6.41 5.83
C ALA A 59 4.33 7.14 4.48
N THR A 60 5.25 6.84 3.55
CA THR A 60 5.26 7.45 2.22
C THR A 60 3.96 7.16 1.46
N PHE A 61 3.47 5.91 1.54
CA PHE A 61 2.22 5.52 0.92
C PHE A 61 1.01 6.24 1.54
N GLU A 62 0.95 6.36 2.87
CA GLU A 62 -0.14 7.08 3.55
C GLU A 62 -0.18 8.56 3.14
N GLU A 63 0.96 9.24 3.05
CA GLU A 63 1.06 10.62 2.57
C GLU A 63 0.63 10.74 1.09
N TRP A 64 1.11 9.82 0.24
CA TRP A 64 0.73 9.75 -1.17
C TRP A 64 -0.79 9.62 -1.35
N MET A 65 -1.42 8.72 -0.59
CA MET A 65 -2.85 8.48 -0.66
C MET A 65 -3.67 9.69 -0.22
N GLN A 66 -3.23 10.45 0.78
CA GLN A 66 -3.90 11.70 1.16
C GLN A 66 -3.96 12.70 0.00
N HIS A 67 -2.88 12.81 -0.77
CA HIS A 67 -2.84 13.65 -1.97
C HIS A 67 -3.74 13.11 -3.08
N ALA A 68 -3.68 11.81 -3.37
CA ALA A 68 -4.50 11.17 -4.39
C ALA A 68 -6.01 11.33 -4.08
N PHE A 69 -6.42 11.10 -2.84
CA PHE A 69 -7.80 11.29 -2.41
C PHE A 69 -8.32 12.72 -2.59
N ALA A 70 -7.47 13.73 -2.35
CA ALA A 70 -7.83 15.12 -2.52
C ALA A 70 -8.02 15.48 -4.00
N GLN A 71 -7.19 14.93 -4.88
CA GLN A 71 -7.26 15.16 -6.34
C GLN A 71 -8.47 14.46 -6.98
N ASP A 72 -8.72 13.22 -6.59
CA ASP A 72 -9.79 12.40 -7.17
C ASP A 72 -11.17 12.68 -6.58
N GLY A 73 -11.25 13.46 -5.51
CA GLY A 73 -12.51 13.73 -4.81
C GLY A 73 -13.07 12.48 -4.12
N MET A 74 -12.20 11.60 -3.62
CA MET A 74 -12.57 10.33 -3.01
C MET A 74 -13.58 10.52 -1.87
N SER A 75 -14.62 9.68 -1.82
CA SER A 75 -15.66 9.76 -0.78
C SER A 75 -15.09 9.42 0.61
N VAL A 76 -15.79 9.80 1.68
CA VAL A 76 -15.35 9.45 3.05
C VAL A 76 -15.45 7.94 3.27
N ASP A 77 -16.56 7.33 2.85
CA ASP A 77 -16.81 5.89 3.00
C ASP A 77 -15.71 5.06 2.29
N ASP A 78 -15.30 5.47 1.08
CA ASP A 78 -14.21 4.79 0.35
C ASP A 78 -12.86 4.99 1.04
N ARG A 79 -12.56 6.18 1.58
CA ARG A 79 -11.32 6.44 2.32
C ARG A 79 -11.24 5.59 3.58
N GLU A 80 -12.34 5.48 4.33
CA GLU A 80 -12.42 4.64 5.52
C GLU A 80 -12.20 3.18 5.15
N ARG A 81 -12.86 2.69 4.09
CA ARG A 81 -12.68 1.31 3.64
C ARG A 81 -11.26 1.02 3.15
N ILE A 82 -10.66 1.96 2.42
CA ILE A 82 -9.25 1.88 2.00
C ILE A 82 -8.32 1.81 3.21
N ALA A 83 -8.55 2.62 4.25
CA ALA A 83 -7.73 2.60 5.46
C ALA A 83 -7.79 1.25 6.21
N GLU A 84 -8.98 0.64 6.28
CA GLU A 84 -9.16 -0.70 6.87
C GLU A 84 -8.40 -1.78 6.09
N LEU A 85 -8.58 -1.81 4.76
CA LEU A 85 -7.93 -2.77 3.89
C LEU A 85 -6.41 -2.57 3.85
N TRP A 86 -5.94 -1.32 3.92
CA TRP A 86 -4.53 -0.99 4.05
C TRP A 86 -3.91 -1.58 5.33
N ALA A 87 -4.58 -1.43 6.47
CA ALA A 87 -4.12 -2.02 7.73
C ALA A 87 -4.03 -3.56 7.64
N GLU A 88 -5.00 -4.20 6.98
CA GLU A 88 -4.95 -5.64 6.73
C GLU A 88 -3.79 -6.04 5.81
N ALA A 89 -3.59 -5.33 4.70
CA ALA A 89 -2.51 -5.60 3.76
C ALA A 89 -1.13 -5.52 4.44
N ARG A 90 -0.90 -4.50 5.29
CA ARG A 90 0.33 -4.36 6.08
C ARG A 90 0.57 -5.55 7.01
N ASN A 91 -0.47 -6.04 7.67
CA ASN A 91 -0.39 -7.20 8.57
C ASN A 91 -0.08 -8.50 7.82
N ARG A 92 -0.73 -8.71 6.66
CA ARG A 92 -0.46 -9.87 5.78
C ARG A 92 0.97 -9.83 5.25
N ALA A 93 1.42 -8.67 4.78
CA ALA A 93 2.77 -8.47 4.26
C ALA A 93 3.87 -8.68 5.32
N GLN A 94 3.61 -8.33 6.58
CA GLN A 94 4.55 -8.58 7.68
C GLN A 94 4.66 -10.06 8.04
N SER A 95 3.54 -10.80 7.98
CA SER A 95 3.52 -12.23 8.28
C SER A 95 4.20 -13.08 7.21
N ALA A 96 4.19 -12.62 5.94
CA ALA A 96 4.83 -13.31 4.82
C ALA A 96 6.37 -13.31 4.86
N VAL A 97 6.99 -12.43 5.65
CA VAL A 97 8.46 -12.35 5.81
C VAL A 97 8.97 -13.30 6.92
N GLY A 98 8.06 -13.89 7.71
CA GLY A 98 8.38 -14.78 8.84
C GLY A 98 8.13 -16.28 8.62
N ALA A 99 7.71 -16.70 7.43
CA ALA A 99 7.44 -18.10 7.06
C ALA A 99 8.50 -18.64 6.08
#